data_AF-A0A813A0W7-F1
#
_entry.id   AF-A0A813A0W7-F1
#
_cell.length_a   1.000
_cell.length_b   1.000
_cell.length_c   1.000
_cell.angle_alpha   90.00
_cell.angle_beta   90.00
_cell.angle_gamma   90.00
#
_symmetry.space_group_name_H-M   'P 1'
#
loop_
_entity.id
_entity.type
_entity.pdbx_description
1 polymer ?
#
loop_
_entity_poly.entity_id
_entity_poly.type
_entity_poly.pdbx_seq_one_letter_code
_entity_poly.pdbx_strand_id
1 'polypeptide(L)'
;MEARLLERGKTSGRADDNIESIRKRFLTFHQESRPVVERFQADGRVVRIDAEQHRDDVWRDVQALFGPSVVFVLGGPGSGKGTQCTKIAESFGYVHLSAGDLLREERAREGSEYGELINSYIKEGKLVPVEITIELIKQADAMVKFGWEGGRYLIDGFPRSFDNLKGVSEATVCPEFLTH
;
A
#
# COMPACT_ATOMS: atom_id res chain seq x y z
N MET A 1 5.83 22.32 -21.58
CA MET A 1 4.44 21.89 -21.92
C MET A 1 3.89 22.40 -23.27
N GLU A 2 3.90 23.70 -23.60
CA GLU A 2 3.29 24.23 -24.83
C GLU A 2 3.87 23.65 -26.14
N ALA A 3 5.20 23.49 -26.23
CA ALA A 3 5.86 22.89 -27.38
C ALA A 3 5.41 21.44 -27.64
N ARG A 4 5.26 20.63 -26.59
CA ARG A 4 4.73 19.24 -26.67
C ARG A 4 3.28 19.21 -27.20
N LEU A 5 2.44 20.16 -26.81
CA LEU A 5 1.04 20.21 -27.27
C LEU A 5 0.94 20.58 -28.75
N LEU A 6 1.80 21.49 -29.22
CA LEU A 6 1.87 21.86 -30.63
C LEU A 6 2.40 20.72 -31.52
N GLU A 7 3.37 19.94 -31.06
CA GLU A 7 3.82 18.73 -31.78
C GLU A 7 2.73 17.66 -31.86
N ARG A 8 1.92 17.51 -30.81
CA ARG A 8 0.78 16.59 -30.81
C ARG A 8 -0.30 17.00 -31.81
N GLY A 9 -0.57 18.30 -31.96
CA GLY A 9 -1.48 18.81 -32.99
C GLY A 9 -1.01 18.47 -34.41
N LYS A 10 0.32 18.50 -34.66
CA LYS A 10 0.92 18.13 -35.96
C LYS A 10 0.87 16.63 -36.25
N THR A 11 0.99 15.78 -35.23
CA THR A 11 1.13 14.32 -35.39
C THR A 11 -0.19 13.55 -35.24
N SER A 12 -1.20 14.10 -34.57
CA SER A 12 -2.46 13.39 -34.25
C SER A 12 -3.64 13.65 -35.19
N GLY A 13 -3.52 14.60 -36.13
CA GLY A 13 -4.60 14.95 -37.07
C GLY A 13 -5.79 15.69 -36.43
N ARG A 14 -5.64 16.18 -35.20
CA ARG A 14 -6.68 16.93 -34.49
C ARG A 14 -6.69 18.40 -34.91
N ALA A 15 -7.71 18.80 -35.67
CA ALA A 15 -7.85 20.15 -36.23
C ALA A 15 -8.06 21.25 -35.15
N ASP A 16 -8.42 20.88 -33.93
CA ASP A 16 -8.67 21.79 -32.80
C ASP A 16 -7.45 22.04 -31.90
N ASP A 17 -6.34 21.31 -32.07
CA ASP A 17 -5.09 21.51 -31.30
C ASP A 17 -4.25 22.67 -31.92
N ASN A 18 -4.82 23.88 -31.95
CA ASN A 18 -4.15 25.13 -32.35
C ASN A 18 -3.79 26.02 -31.14
N ILE A 19 -2.90 27.00 -31.34
CA ILE A 19 -2.34 27.82 -30.25
C ILE A 19 -3.40 28.63 -29.47
N GLU A 20 -4.45 29.11 -30.16
CA GLU A 20 -5.54 29.85 -29.53
C GLU A 20 -6.38 28.95 -28.63
N SER A 21 -6.69 27.74 -29.10
CA SER A 21 -7.44 26.74 -28.35
C SER A 21 -6.64 26.23 -27.14
N ILE A 22 -5.32 26.05 -27.29
CA ILE A 22 -4.42 25.68 -26.19
C ILE A 22 -4.40 26.78 -25.12
N ARG A 23 -4.26 28.05 -25.50
CA ARG A 23 -4.30 29.18 -24.55
C ARG A 23 -5.63 29.26 -23.81
N LYS A 24 -6.76 29.13 -24.53
CA LYS A 24 -8.09 29.11 -23.92
C LYS A 24 -8.23 27.97 -22.91
N ARG A 25 -7.78 26.76 -23.26
CA ARG A 25 -7.77 25.61 -22.34
C ARG A 25 -6.91 25.85 -21.11
N PHE A 26 -5.76 26.50 -21.24
CA PHE A 26 -4.91 26.85 -20.10
C PHE A 26 -5.60 27.85 -19.16
N LEU A 27 -6.24 28.89 -19.71
CA LEU A 27 -7.04 29.84 -18.93
C LEU A 27 -8.21 29.14 -18.23
N THR A 28 -8.98 28.32 -18.95
CA THR A 28 -10.09 27.54 -18.37
C THR A 28 -9.60 26.61 -17.27
N PHE A 29 -8.46 25.93 -17.44
CA PHE A 29 -7.88 25.09 -16.38
C PHE A 29 -7.57 25.90 -15.13
N HIS A 30 -6.95 27.07 -15.27
CA HIS A 30 -6.62 27.93 -14.14
C HIS A 30 -7.85 28.52 -13.43
N GLN A 31 -8.91 28.84 -14.17
CA GLN A 31 -10.12 29.44 -13.61
C GLN A 31 -11.05 28.40 -12.98
N GLU A 32 -11.24 27.25 -13.64
CA GLU A 32 -12.26 26.27 -13.26
C GLU A 32 -11.67 25.04 -12.58
N SER A 33 -10.62 24.45 -13.15
CA SER A 33 -10.07 23.17 -12.67
C SER A 33 -9.10 23.33 -11.49
N ARG A 34 -8.28 24.38 -11.49
CA ARG A 34 -7.27 24.64 -10.44
C ARG A 34 -7.90 24.80 -9.05
N PRO A 35 -9.00 25.55 -8.85
CA PRO A 35 -9.67 25.61 -7.54
C PRO A 35 -10.12 24.23 -7.04
N VAL A 36 -10.56 23.33 -7.93
CA VAL A 36 -10.93 21.95 -7.57
C VAL A 36 -9.70 21.16 -7.11
N VAL A 37 -8.58 21.25 -7.84
CA VAL A 37 -7.32 20.61 -7.44
C VAL A 37 -6.83 21.16 -6.10
N GLU A 38 -6.87 22.47 -5.90
CA GLU A 38 -6.49 23.14 -4.65
C GLU A 38 -7.37 22.71 -3.48
N ARG A 39 -8.67 22.48 -3.71
CA ARG A 39 -9.58 21.92 -2.71
C ARG A 39 -9.17 20.51 -2.28
N PHE A 40 -8.95 19.60 -3.22
CA PHE A 40 -8.47 18.24 -2.89
C PHE A 40 -7.08 18.27 -2.25
N GLN A 41 -6.21 19.20 -2.63
CA GLN A 41 -4.89 19.38 -2.04
C GLN A 41 -4.98 19.80 -0.57
N ALA A 42 -5.88 20.73 -0.25
CA ALA A 42 -6.12 21.17 1.13
C ALA A 42 -6.63 20.02 2.03
N ASP A 43 -7.36 19.07 1.44
CA ASP A 43 -7.84 17.86 2.13
C ASP A 43 -6.76 16.75 2.21
N GLY A 44 -5.54 16.97 1.70
CA GLY A 44 -4.46 15.97 1.68
C GLY A 44 -4.67 14.82 0.69
N ARG A 45 -5.56 14.99 -0.29
CA ARG A 45 -6.00 13.93 -1.23
C ARG A 45 -5.36 14.01 -2.62
N VAL A 46 -4.33 14.86 -2.79
CA VAL A 46 -3.64 15.05 -4.08
C VAL A 46 -2.21 14.59 -3.97
N VAL A 47 -1.84 13.68 -4.86
CA VAL A 47 -0.45 13.34 -5.15
C VAL A 47 -0.05 13.98 -6.48
N ARG A 48 1.15 14.55 -6.54
CA ARG A 48 1.69 15.19 -7.75
C ARG A 48 2.78 14.31 -8.35
N ILE A 49 2.71 14.13 -9.66
CA ILE A 49 3.72 13.45 -10.45
C ILE A 49 4.25 14.46 -11.47
N ASP A 50 5.58 14.55 -11.60
CA ASP A 50 6.20 15.35 -12.63
C ASP A 50 5.98 14.68 -13.99
N ALA A 51 5.27 15.37 -14.89
CA ALA A 51 4.99 14.89 -16.25
C ALA A 51 5.99 15.43 -17.29
N GLU A 52 6.95 16.27 -16.89
CA GLU A 52 7.96 16.83 -17.80
C GLU A 52 9.15 15.89 -18.04
N GLN A 53 9.39 14.93 -17.14
CA GLN A 53 10.39 13.88 -17.27
C GLN A 53 10.13 12.86 -18.40
N HIS A 54 10.99 11.84 -18.53
CA HIS A 54 10.85 10.78 -19.53
C HIS A 54 9.61 9.93 -19.24
N ARG A 55 8.95 9.41 -20.29
CA ARG A 55 7.69 8.64 -20.17
C ARG A 55 7.80 7.49 -19.17
N ASP A 56 8.91 6.76 -19.21
CA ASP A 56 9.12 5.60 -18.35
C ASP A 56 9.33 6.01 -16.89
N ASP A 57 9.95 7.17 -16.64
CA ASP A 57 10.05 7.73 -15.29
C ASP A 57 8.69 8.17 -14.76
N VAL A 58 7.86 8.82 -15.61
CA VAL A 58 6.46 9.14 -15.24
C VAL A 58 5.70 7.87 -14.90
N TRP A 59 5.85 6.80 -15.69
CA TRP A 59 5.18 5.55 -15.43
C TRP A 59 5.64 4.91 -14.12
N ARG A 60 6.94 4.91 -13.81
CA ARG A 60 7.46 4.43 -12.54
C ARG A 60 6.87 5.18 -11.35
N ASP A 61 6.78 6.51 -11.42
CA ASP A 61 6.20 7.33 -10.36
C ASP A 61 4.70 7.06 -10.19
N VAL A 62 3.97 6.83 -11.30
CA VAL A 62 2.57 6.39 -11.26
C VAL A 62 2.44 5.03 -10.58
N GLN A 63 3.27 4.05 -10.93
CA GLN A 63 3.23 2.72 -10.33
C GLN A 63 3.44 2.77 -8.81
N ALA A 64 4.34 3.63 -8.33
CA ALA A 64 4.61 3.80 -6.91
C ALA A 64 3.38 4.27 -6.11
N LEU A 65 2.37 4.89 -6.75
CA LEU A 65 1.11 5.28 -6.11
C LEU A 65 0.17 4.12 -5.85
N PHE A 66 0.31 3.03 -6.59
CA PHE A 66 -0.57 1.85 -6.52
C PHE A 66 0.12 0.68 -5.82
N GLY A 67 0.95 0.99 -4.82
CA GLY A 67 1.51 0.00 -3.91
C GLY A 67 0.42 -0.79 -3.16
N PRO A 68 0.83 -1.81 -2.38
CA PRO A 68 -0.10 -2.61 -1.59
C PRO A 68 -0.95 -1.73 -0.66
N SER A 69 -2.22 -2.08 -0.52
CA SER A 69 -3.07 -1.59 0.56
C SER A 69 -2.93 -2.54 1.75
N VAL A 70 -2.39 -2.04 2.85
CA VAL A 70 -2.18 -2.82 4.08
C VAL A 70 -3.00 -2.21 5.21
N VAL A 71 -3.90 -3.00 5.77
CA VAL A 71 -4.70 -2.63 6.94
C VAL A 71 -4.30 -3.48 8.13
N PHE A 72 -3.87 -2.84 9.21
CA PHE A 72 -3.53 -3.52 10.45
C PHE A 72 -4.77 -3.64 11.35
N VAL A 73 -5.06 -4.85 11.80
CA VAL A 73 -6.20 -5.18 12.66
C VAL A 73 -5.71 -5.53 14.05
N LEU A 74 -5.99 -4.65 15.01
CA LEU A 74 -5.48 -4.71 16.38
C LEU A 74 -6.61 -4.86 17.40
N GLY A 75 -6.31 -5.48 18.55
CA GLY A 75 -7.28 -5.69 19.62
C GLY A 75 -6.91 -6.82 20.58
N GLY A 76 -7.44 -6.79 21.81
CA GLY A 76 -7.13 -7.75 22.86
C GLY A 76 -7.60 -9.19 22.57
N PRO A 77 -7.10 -10.21 23.30
CA PRO A 77 -7.59 -11.58 23.18
C PRO A 77 -9.12 -11.67 23.33
N GLY A 78 -9.78 -12.49 22.51
CA GLY A 78 -11.23 -12.67 22.55
C GLY A 78 -12.06 -11.57 21.86
N SER A 79 -11.46 -10.49 21.34
CA SER A 79 -12.21 -9.37 20.72
C SER A 79 -12.85 -9.68 19.35
N GLY A 80 -12.69 -10.89 18.82
CA GLY A 80 -13.31 -11.30 17.54
C GLY A 80 -12.61 -10.84 16.26
N LYS A 81 -11.35 -10.37 16.32
CA LYS A 81 -10.56 -9.91 15.15
C LYS A 81 -10.54 -10.91 14.01
N GLY A 82 -10.18 -12.17 14.30
CA GLY A 82 -10.11 -13.22 13.28
C GLY A 82 -11.44 -13.37 12.53
N THR A 83 -12.56 -13.40 13.27
CA THR A 83 -13.90 -13.43 12.66
C THR A 83 -14.18 -12.24 11.74
N GLN A 84 -13.76 -11.03 12.13
CA GLN A 84 -13.93 -9.84 11.28
C GLN A 84 -12.98 -9.87 10.08
N CYS A 85 -11.73 -10.29 10.25
CA CYS A 85 -10.76 -10.40 9.17
C CYS A 85 -11.23 -11.39 8.10
N THR A 86 -11.76 -12.56 8.49
CA THR A 86 -12.35 -13.52 7.55
C THR A 86 -13.47 -12.88 6.73
N LYS A 87 -14.41 -12.17 7.39
CA LYS A 87 -15.51 -11.49 6.69
C LYS A 87 -15.02 -10.42 5.72
N ILE A 88 -14.03 -9.63 6.12
CA ILE A 88 -13.46 -8.57 5.28
C ILE A 88 -12.73 -9.18 4.08
N ALA A 89 -11.94 -10.23 4.29
CA ALA A 89 -11.26 -10.96 3.23
C ALA A 89 -12.25 -11.48 2.17
N GLU A 90 -13.30 -12.18 2.62
CA GLU A 90 -14.36 -12.73 1.76
C GLU A 90 -15.15 -11.65 1.01
N SER A 91 -15.43 -10.52 1.68
CA SER A 91 -16.32 -9.48 1.12
C SER A 91 -15.60 -8.47 0.22
N PHE A 92 -14.33 -8.18 0.49
CA PHE A 92 -13.61 -7.06 -0.15
C PHE A 92 -12.33 -7.47 -0.89
N GLY A 93 -12.06 -8.78 -0.97
CA GLY A 93 -10.92 -9.34 -1.72
C GLY A 93 -9.58 -9.05 -1.06
N TYR A 94 -9.55 -8.98 0.27
CA TYR A 94 -8.31 -8.88 1.03
C TYR A 94 -7.72 -10.28 1.30
N VAL A 95 -6.41 -10.34 1.41
CA VAL A 95 -5.68 -11.48 1.97
C VAL A 95 -5.58 -11.29 3.48
N HIS A 96 -6.04 -12.26 4.24
CA HIS A 96 -5.88 -12.26 5.69
C HIS A 96 -4.57 -12.92 6.08
N LEU A 97 -3.68 -12.15 6.71
CA LEU A 97 -2.41 -12.61 7.26
C LEU A 97 -2.45 -12.47 8.79
N SER A 98 -2.58 -13.59 9.49
CA SER A 98 -2.54 -13.64 10.95
C SER A 98 -1.11 -13.86 11.42
N ALA A 99 -0.51 -12.86 12.07
CA ALA A 99 0.85 -12.99 12.59
C ALA A 99 0.97 -14.15 13.61
N GLY A 100 -0.10 -14.39 14.37
CA GLY A 100 -0.16 -15.51 15.30
C GLY A 100 -0.17 -16.87 14.60
N ASP A 101 -0.85 -17.00 13.48
CA ASP A 101 -0.88 -18.25 12.69
C ASP A 101 0.46 -18.48 12.00
N LEU A 102 1.03 -17.46 11.35
CA LEU A 102 2.35 -17.53 10.73
C LEU A 102 3.42 -18.01 11.72
N LEU A 103 3.44 -17.46 12.94
CA LEU A 103 4.36 -17.90 13.99
C LEU A 103 4.10 -19.35 14.43
N ARG A 104 2.84 -19.78 14.55
CA ARG A 104 2.49 -21.15 14.94
C ARG A 104 2.87 -22.16 13.85
N GLU A 105 2.67 -21.81 12.60
CA GLU A 105 3.04 -22.60 11.43
C GLU A 105 4.56 -22.73 11.32
N GLU A 106 5.29 -21.62 11.41
CA GLU A 106 6.76 -21.65 11.36
C GLU A 106 7.36 -22.45 12.50
N ARG A 107 6.80 -22.35 13.70
CA ARG A 107 7.18 -23.19 14.85
C ARG A 107 6.99 -24.68 14.57
N ALA A 108 5.96 -25.05 13.83
CA ALA A 108 5.64 -26.45 13.51
C ALA A 108 6.39 -26.95 12.26
N ARG A 109 7.06 -26.07 11.51
CA ARG A 109 7.75 -26.40 10.27
C ARG A 109 9.05 -27.16 10.56
N GLU A 110 9.13 -28.37 10.04
CA GLU A 110 10.33 -29.20 10.16
C GLU A 110 11.54 -28.52 9.49
N GLY A 111 12.67 -28.47 10.20
CA GLY A 111 13.89 -27.82 9.71
C GLY A 111 13.85 -26.28 9.72
N SER A 112 12.85 -25.66 10.34
CA SER A 112 12.80 -24.20 10.50
C SER A 112 14.01 -23.69 11.29
N GLU A 113 14.66 -22.64 10.77
CA GLU A 113 15.69 -21.89 11.48
C GLU A 113 15.13 -21.17 12.73
N TYR A 114 13.86 -20.77 12.69
CA TYR A 114 13.21 -20.01 13.76
C TYR A 114 12.35 -20.85 14.70
N GLY A 115 12.12 -22.13 14.39
CA GLY A 115 11.09 -22.93 15.06
C GLY A 115 11.25 -23.00 16.59
N GLU A 116 12.45 -23.34 17.07
CA GLU A 116 12.73 -23.40 18.51
C GLU A 116 12.75 -22.02 19.18
N LEU A 117 13.22 -20.99 18.47
CA LEU A 117 13.21 -19.62 18.97
C LEU A 117 11.78 -19.11 19.15
N ILE A 118 10.91 -19.33 18.17
CA ILE A 118 9.48 -18.96 18.28
C ILE A 118 8.81 -19.74 19.41
N ASN A 119 9.15 -21.04 19.56
CA ASN A 119 8.61 -21.89 20.62
C ASN A 119 8.91 -21.36 22.03
N SER A 120 10.15 -20.93 22.30
CA SER A 120 10.53 -20.40 23.62
C SER A 120 9.80 -19.11 23.96
N TYR A 121 9.77 -18.15 23.04
CA TYR A 121 9.10 -16.86 23.24
C TYR A 121 7.59 -17.02 23.48
N ILE A 122 6.92 -17.87 22.68
CA ILE A 122 5.48 -18.11 22.85
C ILE A 122 5.19 -18.79 24.20
N LYS A 123 5.97 -19.79 24.61
CA LYS A 123 5.80 -20.46 25.91
C LYS A 123 5.99 -19.51 27.10
N GLU A 124 6.91 -18.55 26.97
CA GLU A 124 7.18 -17.54 27.99
C GLU A 124 6.20 -16.34 27.95
N GLY A 125 5.26 -16.30 27.00
CA GLY A 125 4.35 -15.17 26.82
C GLY A 125 5.04 -13.88 26.36
N LYS A 126 6.24 -13.99 25.77
CA LYS A 126 7.02 -12.88 25.23
C LYS A 126 6.69 -12.64 23.76
N LEU A 127 6.91 -11.41 23.29
CA LEU A 127 6.81 -11.09 21.87
C LEU A 127 8.03 -11.62 21.13
N VAL A 128 7.80 -12.37 20.04
CA VAL A 128 8.84 -12.79 19.11
C VAL A 128 9.51 -11.55 18.50
N PRO A 129 10.84 -11.56 18.26
CA PRO A 129 11.52 -10.48 17.55
C PRO A 129 10.80 -10.04 16.28
N VAL A 130 10.78 -8.72 16.05
CA VAL A 130 9.98 -8.11 14.99
C VAL A 130 10.44 -8.56 13.61
N GLU A 131 11.75 -8.75 13.43
CA GLU A 131 12.40 -9.11 12.18
C GLU A 131 11.89 -10.46 11.67
N ILE A 132 11.72 -11.43 12.58
CA ILE A 132 11.18 -12.76 12.27
C ILE A 132 9.73 -12.63 11.80
N THR A 133 8.92 -11.82 12.49
CA THR A 133 7.50 -11.67 12.13
C THR A 133 7.34 -10.96 10.78
N ILE A 134 8.15 -9.93 10.51
CA ILE A 134 8.18 -9.23 9.22
C ILE A 134 8.59 -10.19 8.10
N GLU A 135 9.62 -11.01 8.32
CA GLU A 135 10.09 -11.98 7.33
C GLU A 135 9.00 -13.01 7.00
N LEU A 136 8.31 -13.54 8.00
CA LEU A 136 7.19 -14.47 7.77
C LEU A 136 6.03 -13.83 7.02
N ILE A 137 5.70 -12.56 7.31
CA ILE A 137 4.67 -11.82 6.58
C ILE A 137 5.08 -11.66 5.11
N LYS A 138 6.33 -11.29 4.83
CA LYS A 138 6.86 -11.15 3.46
C LYS A 138 6.88 -12.48 2.69
N GLN A 139 7.20 -13.58 3.36
CA GLN A 139 7.18 -14.91 2.74
C GLN A 139 5.77 -15.39 2.43
N ALA A 140 4.82 -15.16 3.35
CA ALA A 140 3.40 -15.45 3.11
C ALA A 140 2.84 -14.63 1.95
N ASP A 141 3.31 -13.39 1.81
CA ASP A 141 2.94 -12.47 0.75
C ASP A 141 3.46 -12.87 -0.64
N ALA A 142 4.71 -13.36 -0.73
CA ALA A 142 5.29 -13.87 -1.97
C ALA A 142 4.49 -15.03 -2.61
N MET A 143 3.53 -15.60 -1.87
CA MET A 143 2.67 -16.72 -2.31
C MET A 143 1.24 -16.31 -2.70
N VAL A 144 0.87 -15.03 -2.60
CA VAL A 144 -0.47 -14.59 -3.02
C VAL A 144 -0.52 -14.39 -4.54
N LYS A 145 -1.58 -14.92 -5.16
CA LYS A 145 -1.96 -14.90 -6.59
C LYS A 145 -1.75 -13.58 -7.37
N PHE A 146 -1.55 -12.45 -6.70
CA PHE A 146 -1.44 -11.11 -7.31
C PHE A 146 -0.08 -10.42 -7.09
N GLY A 147 0.79 -10.94 -6.21
CA GLY A 147 2.03 -10.27 -5.78
C GLY A 147 1.79 -9.07 -4.84
N TRP A 148 2.83 -8.64 -4.13
CA TRP A 148 2.81 -7.47 -3.23
C TRP A 148 2.32 -6.19 -3.91
N GLU A 149 2.70 -5.99 -5.18
CA GLU A 149 2.32 -4.81 -5.95
C GLU A 149 0.81 -4.84 -6.29
N GLY A 150 0.05 -3.89 -5.74
CA GLY A 150 -1.40 -3.77 -5.95
C GLY A 150 -2.26 -4.73 -5.13
N GLY A 151 -1.66 -5.54 -4.24
CA GLY A 151 -2.37 -6.43 -3.34
C GLY A 151 -3.11 -5.70 -2.21
N ARG A 152 -4.06 -6.39 -1.56
CA ARG A 152 -4.83 -5.90 -0.41
C ARG A 152 -4.65 -6.86 0.75
N TYR A 153 -4.14 -6.38 1.89
CA TYR A 153 -3.71 -7.22 3.01
C TYR A 153 -4.32 -6.77 4.32
N LEU A 154 -4.84 -7.73 5.09
CA LEU A 154 -5.22 -7.55 6.49
C LEU A 154 -4.17 -8.23 7.35
N ILE A 155 -3.43 -7.45 8.13
CA ILE A 155 -2.45 -7.97 9.06
C ILE A 155 -3.10 -8.02 10.45
N ASP A 156 -3.49 -9.21 10.88
CA ASP A 156 -4.16 -9.45 12.16
C ASP A 156 -3.15 -9.74 13.27
N GLY A 157 -3.25 -8.95 14.34
CA GLY A 157 -2.51 -9.19 15.57
C GLY A 157 -1.05 -8.77 15.50
N PHE A 158 -0.68 -7.88 14.58
CA PHE A 158 0.63 -7.22 14.47
C PHE A 158 0.43 -5.84 13.84
N PRO A 159 1.24 -4.81 14.13
CA PRO A 159 2.24 -4.72 15.20
C PRO A 159 1.62 -4.81 16.60
N ARG A 160 2.37 -5.33 17.60
CA ARG A 160 1.91 -5.44 19.00
C ARG A 160 2.66 -4.55 20.00
N SER A 161 3.68 -3.83 19.53
CA SER A 161 4.49 -2.92 20.33
C SER A 161 4.98 -1.75 19.47
N PHE A 162 5.51 -0.70 20.11
CA PHE A 162 6.17 0.40 19.39
C PHE A 162 7.38 -0.08 18.58
N ASP A 163 8.14 -1.05 19.10
CA ASP A 163 9.25 -1.65 18.35
C ASP A 163 8.75 -2.38 17.11
N ASN A 164 7.60 -3.08 17.20
CA ASN A 164 6.97 -3.68 16.02
C ASN A 164 6.54 -2.60 15.01
N LEU A 165 5.91 -1.53 15.49
CA LEU A 165 5.46 -0.43 14.63
C LEU A 165 6.63 0.24 13.91
N LYS A 166 7.76 0.43 14.61
CA LYS A 166 8.98 0.98 14.02
C LYS A 166 9.51 0.06 12.92
N GLY A 167 9.63 -1.25 13.20
CA GLY A 167 10.09 -2.22 12.20
C GLY A 167 9.18 -2.28 10.96
N VAL A 168 7.85 -2.20 11.14
CA VAL A 168 6.89 -2.10 10.03
C VAL A 168 7.09 -0.84 9.20
N SER A 169 7.28 0.31 9.85
CA SER A 169 7.41 1.60 9.17
C SER A 169 8.70 1.69 8.34
N GLU A 170 9.76 1.01 8.77
CA GLU A 170 10.99 0.87 8.01
C GLU A 170 10.85 -0.12 6.84
N ALA A 171 9.93 -1.09 6.94
CA ALA A 171 9.73 -2.13 5.95
C ALA A 171 8.63 -1.84 4.91
N THR A 172 7.73 -0.88 5.16
CA THR A 172 6.49 -0.68 4.38
C THR A 172 6.22 0.79 4.09
N VAL A 173 5.74 1.10 2.88
CA VAL A 173 5.27 2.44 2.51
C VAL A 173 3.78 2.54 2.86
N CYS A 174 3.45 3.35 3.88
CA CYS A 174 2.10 3.77 4.28
C CYS A 174 1.17 2.71 4.92
N PRO A 175 1.15 2.59 6.27
CA PRO A 175 0.14 1.80 6.96
C PRO A 175 -1.17 2.59 7.18
N GLU A 176 -2.32 2.00 6.82
CA GLU A 176 -3.64 2.44 7.30
C GLU A 176 -4.04 1.56 8.52
N PHE A 177 -4.49 2.19 9.61
CA PHE A 177 -4.85 1.46 10.84
C PHE A 177 -6.36 1.41 11.01
N LEU A 178 -6.89 0.23 11.32
CA LEU A 178 -8.27 0.06 11.76
C LEU A 178 -8.28 -0.44 13.21
N THR A 179 -8.76 0.40 14.12
CA THR A 179 -8.96 0.04 15.54
C THR A 179 -10.45 -0.11 15.83
N HIS A 180 -10.80 -1.10 16.66
CA HIS A 180 -12.14 -1.26 17.22
C HIS A 180 -12.20 -0.61 18.60
#